data_AF-A0AAW4Q8W8-F1
#
_entry.id   AF-A0AAW4Q8W8-F1
#
_cell.length_a   1.000
_cell.length_b   1.000
_cell.length_c   1.000
_cell.angle_alpha   90.00
_cell.angle_beta   90.00
_cell.angle_gamma   90.00
#
_symmetry.space_group_name_H-M   'P 1'
#
loop_
_entity.id
_entity.type
_entity.pdbx_description
1 polymer ?
#
loop_
_entity_poly.entity_id
_entity_poly.type
_entity_poly.pdbx_seq_one_letter_code
_entity_poly.pdbx_strand_id
1 'polypeptide(L)'
;MNETDVFFRTTVAGREYQGVIALTGSLFICCKASGEGVPLYAASLQWTKAPPTHDRQEREGWWLVRGENEPVVFLSGFTADDSARLGDEFGIPPAGDRFDSPDVREEYFLSSSAWEGMRAWVEQDSLREGAASHPTARRKSWYIRAISQIQVGRGLAQ
;
A
#
# COMPACT_ATOMS: atom_id res chain seq x y z
N MET A 1 1.42 8.69 -13.45
CA MET A 1 1.97 8.48 -12.09
C MET A 1 3.43 8.86 -12.15
N ASN A 2 3.87 9.85 -11.38
CA ASN A 2 5.27 10.25 -11.41
C ASN A 2 6.09 9.27 -10.58
N GLU A 3 7.32 8.97 -11.01
CA GLU A 3 8.21 8.06 -10.29
C GLU A 3 8.49 8.54 -8.86
N THR A 4 8.44 9.86 -8.66
CA THR A 4 8.62 10.54 -7.37
C THR A 4 7.53 10.24 -6.35
N ASP A 5 6.39 9.68 -6.76
CA ASP A 5 5.25 9.39 -5.89
C ASP A 5 5.27 7.93 -5.37
N VAL A 6 6.22 7.13 -5.85
CA VAL A 6 6.39 5.73 -5.44
C VAL A 6 7.28 5.67 -4.20
N PHE A 7 6.74 5.17 -3.09
CA PHE A 7 7.45 5.05 -1.81
C PHE A 7 7.98 3.65 -1.53
N PHE A 8 7.44 2.63 -2.20
CA PHE A 8 7.85 1.24 -2.00
C PHE A 8 7.63 0.40 -3.25
N ARG A 9 8.48 -0.61 -3.45
CA ARG A 9 8.35 -1.59 -4.55
C ARG A 9 8.73 -2.97 -4.03
N THR A 10 7.97 -3.98 -4.42
CA THR A 10 8.32 -5.38 -4.18
C THR A 10 7.85 -6.23 -5.38
N THR A 11 8.38 -7.46 -5.47
CA THR A 11 7.98 -8.43 -6.49
C THR A 11 7.51 -9.71 -5.82
N VAL A 12 6.28 -10.11 -6.11
CA VAL A 12 5.64 -11.32 -5.59
C VAL A 12 5.05 -12.09 -6.77
N ALA A 13 5.27 -13.42 -6.80
CA ALA A 13 4.90 -14.29 -7.93
C ALA A 13 5.29 -13.72 -9.31
N GLY A 14 6.47 -13.10 -9.43
CA GLY A 14 6.98 -12.53 -10.68
C GLY A 14 6.30 -11.23 -11.14
N ARG A 15 5.48 -10.59 -10.30
CA ARG A 15 4.79 -9.33 -10.61
C ARG A 15 5.24 -8.22 -9.68
N GLU A 16 5.46 -7.03 -10.24
CA GLU A 16 5.86 -5.85 -9.48
C GLU A 16 4.63 -5.12 -8.90
N TYR A 17 4.67 -4.88 -7.60
CA TYR A 17 3.69 -4.10 -6.84
C TYR A 17 4.35 -2.85 -6.30
N GLN A 18 3.63 -1.74 -6.34
CA GLN A 18 4.14 -0.43 -5.97
C GLN A 18 3.26 0.21 -4.91
N GLY A 19 3.89 0.76 -3.87
CA GLY A 19 3.27 1.68 -2.93
C GLY A 19 3.35 3.10 -3.50
N VAL A 20 2.19 3.75 -3.67
CA VAL A 20 2.09 5.04 -4.34
C VAL A 20 1.34 6.05 -3.46
N ILE A 21 1.79 7.30 -3.48
CA ILE A 21 1.09 8.44 -2.87
C ILE A 21 0.26 9.12 -3.96
N ALA A 22 -1.06 9.09 -3.83
CA ALA A 22 -1.93 9.86 -4.71
C ALA A 22 -1.81 11.37 -4.43
N LEU A 23 -2.21 12.21 -5.39
CA LEU A 23 -2.23 13.67 -5.24
C LEU A 23 -3.03 14.15 -4.01
N THR A 24 -4.02 13.36 -3.59
CA THR A 24 -4.85 13.59 -2.39
C THR A 24 -4.12 13.27 -1.07
N GLY A 25 -2.89 12.73 -1.15
CA GLY A 25 -2.11 12.19 -0.05
C GLY A 25 -2.59 10.83 0.46
N SER A 26 -3.51 10.17 -0.25
CA SER A 26 -3.92 8.80 0.04
C SER A 26 -2.88 7.80 -0.45
N LEU A 27 -2.66 6.74 0.32
CA LEU A 27 -1.72 5.68 -0.02
C LEU A 27 -2.42 4.59 -0.83
N PHE A 28 -1.76 4.09 -1.85
CA PHE A 28 -2.26 3.03 -2.72
C PHE A 28 -1.24 1.91 -2.86
N ILE A 29 -1.74 0.69 -3.01
CA ILE A 29 -0.99 -0.43 -3.59
C ILE A 29 -1.45 -0.59 -5.05
N CYS A 30 -0.50 -0.62 -5.98
CA CYS A 30 -0.75 -0.73 -7.41
C CYS A 30 0.00 -1.93 -8.00
N CYS A 31 -0.65 -2.66 -8.91
CA CYS A 31 0.02 -3.67 -9.74
C CYS A 31 0.51 -3.01 -11.02
N LYS A 32 1.83 -3.01 -11.25
CA LYS A 32 2.43 -2.34 -12.41
C LYS A 32 1.95 -2.90 -13.75
N ALA A 33 1.69 -4.21 -13.79
CA ALA A 33 1.29 -4.89 -15.02
C ALA A 33 -0.13 -4.52 -15.48
N SER A 34 -1.07 -4.30 -14.55
CA SER A 34 -2.44 -3.87 -14.88
C SER A 34 -2.64 -2.36 -14.81
N GLY A 35 -1.78 -1.63 -14.10
CA GLY A 35 -1.96 -0.20 -13.80
C GLY A 35 -3.05 0.08 -12.76
N GLU A 36 -3.68 -0.96 -12.22
CA GLU A 36 -4.79 -0.86 -11.27
C GLU A 36 -4.25 -0.84 -9.84
N GLY A 37 -5.00 -0.20 -8.95
CA GLY A 37 -4.62 -0.11 -7.55
C GLY A 37 -5.78 0.11 -6.60
N VAL A 38 -5.51 -0.17 -5.33
CA VAL A 38 -6.48 -0.09 -4.24
C VAL A 38 -5.91 0.83 -3.16
N PRO A 39 -6.74 1.71 -2.55
CA PRO A 39 -6.30 2.47 -1.39
C PRO A 39 -5.82 1.51 -0.30
N LEU A 40 -4.61 1.71 0.21
CA LEU A 40 -3.92 0.75 1.08
C LEU A 40 -4.74 0.42 2.34
N TYR A 41 -5.31 1.43 2.98
CA TYR A 41 -6.17 1.24 4.17
C TYR A 41 -7.53 0.59 3.87
N ALA A 42 -7.92 0.48 2.61
CA ALA A 42 -9.12 -0.24 2.18
C ALA A 42 -8.79 -1.55 1.45
N ALA A 43 -7.50 -1.91 1.36
CA ALA A 43 -7.07 -3.10 0.66
C ALA A 43 -7.30 -4.35 1.52
N SER A 44 -7.72 -5.44 0.89
CA SER A 44 -7.67 -6.77 1.48
C SER A 44 -7.27 -7.79 0.41
N LEU A 45 -6.67 -8.90 0.85
CA LEU A 45 -6.26 -10.00 -0.02
C LEU A 45 -7.18 -11.18 0.22
N GLN A 46 -7.98 -11.55 -0.78
CA GLN A 46 -9.03 -12.55 -0.60
C GLN A 46 -9.05 -13.54 -1.76
N TRP A 47 -9.28 -14.81 -1.42
CA TRP A 47 -9.72 -15.78 -2.41
C TRP A 47 -11.21 -15.58 -2.66
N THR A 48 -11.57 -15.16 -3.87
CA THR A 48 -12.97 -14.91 -4.21
C THR A 48 -13.23 -15.12 -5.70
N LYS A 49 -14.51 -15.20 -6.03
CA LYS A 49 -15.01 -15.29 -7.40
C LYS A 49 -15.58 -13.93 -7.78
N ALA A 50 -14.89 -13.23 -8.68
CA ALA A 50 -15.36 -11.94 -9.17
C ALA A 50 -16.46 -12.16 -10.22
N PRO A 51 -17.63 -11.48 -10.09
CA PRO A 51 -18.67 -11.54 -11.10
C PRO A 51 -18.15 -10.95 -12.41
N PRO A 52 -18.66 -11.42 -13.57
CA PRO A 52 -18.30 -10.84 -14.85
C PRO A 52 -18.75 -9.37 -14.90
N THR A 53 -17.88 -8.49 -15.37
CA THR A 53 -18.21 -7.11 -15.70
C THR A 53 -18.14 -6.93 -17.22
N HIS A 54 -18.53 -5.76 -17.73
CA HIS A 54 -18.47 -5.45 -19.16
C HIS A 54 -17.08 -5.73 -19.76
N ASP A 55 -16.01 -5.54 -18.97
CA ASP A 55 -14.63 -5.63 -19.44
C ASP A 55 -13.86 -6.83 -18.85
N ARG A 56 -14.49 -7.67 -18.02
CA ARG A 56 -13.82 -8.79 -17.33
C ARG A 56 -14.66 -10.04 -17.33
N GLN A 57 -14.04 -11.14 -17.77
CA GLN A 57 -14.60 -12.47 -17.61
C GLN A 57 -14.65 -12.86 -16.13
N GLU A 58 -15.58 -13.74 -15.80
CA GLU A 58 -15.67 -14.38 -14.49
C GLU A 58 -14.35 -15.11 -14.17
N ARG A 59 -13.77 -14.81 -13.01
CA ARG A 59 -12.50 -15.40 -12.57
C ARG A 59 -12.54 -15.68 -11.07
N GLU A 60 -12.13 -16.88 -10.71
CA GLU A 60 -11.94 -17.32 -9.34
C GLU A 60 -10.44 -17.40 -9.02
N GLY A 61 -10.07 -16.96 -7.82
CA GLY A 61 -8.70 -17.01 -7.34
C GLY A 61 -8.41 -15.91 -6.32
N TRP A 62 -7.14 -15.59 -6.14
CA TRP A 62 -6.73 -14.47 -5.28
C TRP A 62 -6.96 -13.12 -5.95
N TRP A 63 -7.46 -12.18 -5.15
CA TRP A 63 -7.72 -10.81 -5.56
C TRP A 63 -7.19 -9.84 -4.52
N LEU A 64 -6.71 -8.70 -5.01
CA LEU A 64 -6.65 -7.47 -4.23
C LEU A 64 -8.01 -6.80 -4.31
N VAL A 65 -8.68 -6.72 -3.18
CA VAL A 65 -10.06 -6.27 -3.02
C VAL A 65 -10.06 -4.87 -2.39
N ARG A 66 -10.96 -4.01 -2.84
CA ARG A 66 -11.24 -2.69 -2.28
C ARG A 66 -12.47 -2.74 -1.38
N GLY A 67 -12.34 -2.20 -0.18
CA GLY A 67 -13.44 -2.17 0.79
C GLY A 67 -13.89 -3.59 1.15
N GLU A 68 -15.20 -3.76 1.32
CA GLU A 68 -15.74 -5.02 1.85
C GLU A 68 -15.60 -6.19 0.87
N ASN A 69 -15.88 -6.00 -0.44
CA ASN A 69 -15.97 -7.11 -1.39
C ASN A 69 -15.75 -6.73 -2.86
N GLU A 70 -15.13 -5.59 -3.20
CA GLU A 70 -14.94 -5.20 -4.60
C GLU A 70 -13.61 -5.72 -5.18
N PRO A 71 -13.58 -6.74 -6.05
CA PRO A 71 -12.33 -7.29 -6.57
C PRO A 71 -11.73 -6.36 -7.63
N VAL A 72 -10.54 -5.81 -7.35
CA VAL A 72 -9.90 -4.82 -8.22
C VAL A 72 -8.80 -5.45 -9.05
N VAL A 73 -7.79 -6.07 -8.42
CA VAL A 73 -6.63 -6.62 -9.14
C VAL A 73 -6.61 -8.13 -9.03
N PHE A 74 -6.65 -8.83 -10.17
CA PHE A 74 -6.56 -10.29 -10.18
C PHE A 74 -5.10 -10.75 -9.98
N LEU A 75 -4.86 -11.50 -8.91
CA LEU A 75 -3.55 -12.02 -8.53
C LEU A 75 -3.34 -13.41 -9.15
N SER A 76 -3.39 -13.45 -10.48
CA SER A 76 -3.28 -14.69 -11.25
C SER A 76 -2.00 -15.45 -10.89
N GLY A 77 -2.17 -16.74 -10.54
CA GLY A 77 -1.08 -17.63 -10.16
C GLY A 77 -0.62 -17.53 -8.71
N PHE A 78 -1.21 -16.65 -7.89
CA PHE A 78 -0.89 -16.57 -6.47
C PHE A 78 -1.28 -17.85 -5.73
N THR A 79 -0.40 -18.25 -4.83
CA THR A 79 -0.69 -19.19 -3.75
C THR A 79 -1.15 -18.44 -2.50
N ALA A 80 -1.56 -19.17 -1.46
CA ALA A 80 -1.82 -18.59 -0.15
C ALA A 80 -0.57 -17.92 0.45
N ASP A 81 0.61 -18.52 0.23
CA ASP A 81 1.89 -17.97 0.72
C ASP A 81 2.27 -16.67 -0.02
N ASP A 82 2.02 -16.59 -1.33
CA ASP A 82 2.23 -15.35 -2.09
C ASP A 82 1.29 -14.25 -1.60
N SER A 83 0.05 -14.60 -1.28
CA SER A 83 -0.94 -13.68 -0.71
C SER A 83 -0.48 -13.18 0.66
N ALA A 84 -0.10 -14.07 1.57
CA ALA A 84 0.43 -13.71 2.89
C ALA A 84 1.66 -12.81 2.77
N ARG A 85 2.61 -13.18 1.91
CA ARG A 85 3.82 -12.38 1.66
C ARG A 85 3.50 -10.99 1.14
N LEU A 86 2.59 -10.86 0.16
CA LEU A 86 2.19 -9.55 -0.34
C LEU A 86 1.51 -8.72 0.77
N GLY A 87 0.73 -9.39 1.62
CA GLY A 87 0.12 -8.81 2.81
C GLY A 87 1.17 -8.25 3.77
N ASP A 88 2.17 -9.03 4.13
CA ASP A 88 3.25 -8.63 5.04
C ASP A 88 4.08 -7.46 4.48
N GLU A 89 4.40 -7.51 3.17
CA GLU A 89 5.20 -6.46 2.53
C GLU A 89 4.52 -5.09 2.57
N PHE A 90 3.18 -5.06 2.44
CA PHE A 90 2.38 -3.83 2.42
C PHE A 90 1.64 -3.53 3.72
N GLY A 91 1.71 -4.42 4.72
CA GLY A 91 0.96 -4.32 5.96
C GLY A 91 -0.55 -4.40 5.76
N ILE A 92 -1.00 -5.31 4.89
CA ILE A 92 -2.41 -5.61 4.69
C ILE A 92 -2.77 -6.78 5.61
N PRO A 93 -3.73 -6.61 6.55
CA PRO A 93 -4.13 -7.69 7.44
C PRO A 93 -4.65 -8.91 6.68
N PRO A 94 -4.47 -10.13 7.21
CA PRO A 94 -5.07 -11.33 6.66
C PRO A 94 -6.61 -11.23 6.57
N ALA A 95 -7.19 -11.79 5.51
CA ALA A 95 -8.64 -11.82 5.37
C ALA A 95 -9.31 -12.59 6.52
N GLY A 96 -10.38 -12.02 7.07
CA GLY A 96 -11.14 -12.62 8.18
C GLY A 96 -10.56 -12.36 9.56
N ASP A 97 -9.54 -11.48 9.68
CA ASP A 97 -9.13 -10.96 10.97
C ASP A 97 -10.34 -10.23 11.61
N ARG A 98 -10.81 -10.75 12.75
CA ARG A 98 -12.04 -10.29 13.43
C ARG A 98 -11.90 -8.90 14.03
N PHE A 99 -10.71 -8.31 13.93
CA PHE A 99 -10.34 -7.02 14.46
C PHE A 99 -9.99 -6.03 13.35
N ASP A 100 -10.65 -6.12 12.19
CA ASP A 100 -10.46 -5.21 11.07
C ASP A 100 -10.95 -3.78 11.40
N SER A 101 -10.19 -3.09 12.24
CA SER A 101 -10.38 -1.70 12.62
C SER A 101 -9.33 -0.82 11.94
N PRO A 102 -9.60 0.50 11.80
CA PRO A 102 -8.61 1.45 11.30
C PRO A 102 -7.28 1.40 12.07
N ASP A 103 -7.33 1.19 13.39
CA ASP A 103 -6.14 1.14 14.24
C ASP A 103 -5.30 -0.11 13.96
N VAL A 104 -5.93 -1.28 13.84
CA VAL A 104 -5.24 -2.53 13.52
C VAL A 104 -4.60 -2.46 12.14
N ARG A 105 -5.32 -1.94 11.13
CA ARG A 105 -4.76 -1.70 9.80
C ARG A 105 -3.55 -0.75 9.83
N GLU A 106 -3.60 0.27 10.67
CA GLU A 106 -2.45 1.15 10.86
C GLU A 106 -1.25 0.40 11.47
N GLU A 107 -1.46 -0.45 12.48
CA GLU A 107 -0.40 -1.24 13.11
C GLU A 107 0.27 -2.23 12.13
N TYR A 108 -0.52 -2.94 11.32
CA TYR A 108 0.03 -3.78 10.26
C TYR A 108 0.85 -2.97 9.25
N PHE A 109 0.36 -1.80 8.83
CA PHE A 109 1.13 -0.94 7.93
C PHE A 109 2.45 -0.50 8.56
N LEU A 110 2.43 0.00 9.81
CA LEU A 110 3.62 0.51 10.49
C LEU A 110 4.68 -0.56 10.80
N SER A 111 4.31 -1.84 10.78
CA SER A 111 5.23 -2.96 10.96
C SER A 111 5.74 -3.56 9.64
N SER A 112 5.26 -3.06 8.49
CA SER A 112 5.57 -3.60 7.17
C SER A 112 6.84 -3.01 6.51
N SER A 113 7.38 -3.73 5.53
CA SER A 113 8.43 -3.22 4.63
C SER A 113 8.01 -1.93 3.90
N ALA A 114 6.74 -1.81 3.55
CA ALA A 114 6.20 -0.62 2.89
C ALA A 114 6.27 0.62 3.76
N TRP A 115 6.16 0.49 5.10
CA TRP A 115 6.40 1.60 6.01
C TRP A 115 7.86 2.02 6.05
N GLU A 116 8.81 1.07 6.02
CA GLU A 116 10.23 1.40 5.88
C GLU A 116 10.51 2.19 4.61
N GLY A 117 9.94 1.75 3.48
CA GLY A 117 9.98 2.49 2.22
C GLY A 117 9.36 3.88 2.34
N MET A 118 8.22 4.00 3.02
CA MET A 118 7.56 5.28 3.30
C MET A 118 8.45 6.23 4.09
N ARG A 119 9.14 5.75 5.14
CA ARG A 119 10.06 6.57 5.93
C ARG A 119 11.23 7.08 5.09
N ALA A 120 11.85 6.21 4.29
CA ALA A 120 12.91 6.61 3.37
C ALA A 120 12.41 7.63 2.33
N TRP A 121 11.19 7.46 1.83
CA TRP A 121 10.58 8.43 0.91
C TRP A 121 10.35 9.79 1.58
N VAL A 122 9.80 9.81 2.80
CA VAL A 122 9.56 11.03 3.58
C VAL A 122 10.87 11.76 3.89
N GLU A 123 11.92 11.01 4.24
CA GLU A 123 13.25 11.57 4.46
C GLU A 123 13.74 12.31 3.21
N GLN A 124 13.59 11.71 2.03
CA GLN A 124 13.94 12.34 0.76
C GLN A 124 13.04 13.54 0.43
N ASP A 125 11.71 13.44 0.59
CA ASP A 125 10.79 14.56 0.32
C ASP A 125 11.02 15.75 1.25
N SER A 126 11.43 15.50 2.51
CA SER A 126 11.74 16.56 3.47
C SER A 126 12.90 17.45 3.04
N LEU A 127 13.79 16.93 2.20
CA LEU A 127 14.92 17.64 1.61
C LEU A 127 14.55 18.33 0.28
N ARG A 128 13.36 18.07 -0.27
CA ARG A 128 12.89 18.69 -1.52
C ARG A 128 12.24 20.05 -1.24
N GLU A 129 12.60 21.02 -2.06
CA GLU A 129 12.06 22.38 -2.03
C GLU A 129 11.18 22.69 -3.25
N GLY A 130 10.27 23.66 -3.11
CA GLY A 130 9.44 24.16 -4.20
C GLY A 130 8.43 23.14 -4.76
N ALA A 131 8.19 23.20 -6.07
CA ALA A 131 7.19 22.38 -6.77
C ALA A 131 7.50 20.87 -6.77
N ALA A 132 8.70 20.45 -6.34
CA ALA A 132 9.10 19.05 -6.21
C ALA A 132 8.67 18.42 -4.87
N SER A 133 8.13 19.22 -3.94
CA SER A 133 7.57 18.73 -2.67
C SER A 133 6.13 18.26 -2.82
N HIS A 134 5.69 17.34 -1.96
CA HIS A 134 4.32 16.86 -1.95
C HIS A 134 3.50 17.52 -0.80
N PRO A 135 2.98 18.76 -0.95
CA PRO A 135 2.41 19.54 0.16
C PRO A 135 1.20 18.88 0.82
N THR A 136 0.40 18.13 0.07
CA THR A 136 -0.74 17.38 0.61
C THR A 136 -0.29 16.23 1.51
N ALA A 137 0.87 15.62 1.19
CA ALA A 137 1.41 14.51 1.99
C ALA A 137 1.92 15.01 3.34
N ARG A 138 2.60 16.17 3.36
CA ARG A 138 3.14 16.80 4.58
C ARG A 138 2.10 17.09 5.68
N ARG A 139 0.81 17.14 5.32
CA ARG A 139 -0.31 17.35 6.25
C ARG A 139 -0.94 16.05 6.76
N LYS A 140 -0.51 14.89 6.27
CA LYS A 140 -1.07 13.59 6.67
C LYS A 140 -0.39 13.07 7.94
N SER A 141 -1.16 12.37 8.77
CA SER A 141 -0.69 11.76 10.01
C SER A 141 0.51 10.82 9.79
N TRP A 142 0.47 10.01 8.73
CA TRP A 142 1.56 9.09 8.37
C TRP A 142 2.86 9.85 8.06
N TYR A 143 2.79 11.02 7.43
CA TYR A 143 3.99 11.83 7.11
C TYR A 143 4.59 12.40 8.39
N ILE A 144 3.74 12.99 9.24
CA ILE A 144 4.13 13.56 10.54
C ILE A 144 4.80 12.48 11.39
N ARG A 145 4.19 11.28 11.46
CA ARG A 145 4.72 10.14 12.21
C ARG A 145 6.07 9.67 11.68
N ALA A 146 6.24 9.59 10.36
CA ALA A 146 7.52 9.23 9.74
C ALA A 146 8.61 10.25 10.12
N ILE A 147 8.34 11.55 10.03
CA ILE A 147 9.28 12.61 10.44
C ILE A 147 9.67 12.45 11.92
N SER A 148 8.71 12.27 12.81
CA SER A 148 9.00 12.10 14.25
C SER A 148 9.89 10.87 14.49
N GLN A 149 9.64 9.74 13.82
CA GLN A 149 10.46 8.54 13.96
C GLN A 149 11.88 8.71 13.39
N ILE A 150 12.03 9.43 12.26
CA ILE A 150 13.34 9.75 11.68
C ILE A 150 14.14 10.66 12.62
N GLN A 151 13.51 11.68 13.21
CA GLN A 151 14.15 12.59 14.16
C GLN A 151 14.62 11.87 15.42
N VAL A 152 13.79 10.99 15.98
CA VAL A 152 14.16 10.14 17.13
C VAL A 152 15.33 9.24 16.77
N GLY A 153 15.29 8.56 15.61
CA GLY A 153 16.38 7.68 15.16
C GLY A 153 17.72 8.40 14.95
N ARG A 154 17.68 9.71 14.67
CA ARG A 154 18.86 10.57 14.52
C ARG A 154 19.34 11.20 15.85
N GLY A 155 18.67 10.94 16.97
CA GLY A 155 18.97 11.58 18.26
C GLY A 155 18.69 13.09 18.28
N LEU A 156 17.80 13.57 17.39
CA LEU A 156 17.43 14.97 17.26
C LEU A 156 16.16 15.33 18.05
N ALA A 157 15.63 14.41 18.85
CA ALA A 157 14.55 14.70 19.79
C ALA A 157 15.13 15.52 20.96
N GLN A 158 14.79 16.80 21.02
CA GLN A 158 14.96 17.65 22.21
C GLN A 158 13.81 17.41 23.19
#